data_AF-A0A5P0WS62-F1
#
_entry.id   AF-A0A5P0WS62-F1
#
_cell.length_a   1.000
_cell.length_b   1.000
_cell.length_c   1.000
_cell.angle_alpha   90.00
_cell.angle_beta   90.00
_cell.angle_gamma   90.00
#
_symmetry.space_group_name_H-M   'P 1'
#
loop_
_entity.id
_entity.type
_entity.pdbx_description
1 polymer ?
#
loop_
_entity_poly.entity_id
_entity_poly.type
_entity_poly.pdbx_seq_one_letter_code
_entity_poly.pdbx_strand_id
1 'polypeptide(L)'
;MKQYFLSALLLAAANMGAVAQNFKDEGRIIPLIKSGEYSPQTFGASQMRWTCPEIEQVLEQLGSMKNDDFKVYANKVKNEFKLYESNQSGSKFVVAQAIFQIEQPRFLEGNLIDHIASWLKRQNGWAKKIDIDKVNRQISAYGSVNIATHAAFFEYYKVFIEPSLVIQLKEDNQLLISFLVSNYRNEAYTSSNESPLSSVSSKIADVYPYVQKSSYKTTYAKALVGTYQYLWGFMLDLRNELNGNFSRDKRLLERFQYEYSKDSLLTKYGEPTNIICDKSVVQDIHRELRFYENAQKVVFMGKTIGFKDIVSCKIDDDPSFIPGRTTTYGTGISFFGFGFGAKETSSTASRTIHNYVVNIKVDNLAAPYIRIVTGENEQKAREIASSFEYILRHQQTTPKKIVTRKKTVVKKNGR
;
A
#
# COMPACT_ATOMS: atom_id res chain seq x y z
N MET A 1 -22.01 -10.10 -24.97
CA MET A 1 -21.41 -11.00 -23.95
C MET A 1 -20.81 -10.25 -22.74
N LYS A 2 -21.27 -9.02 -22.41
CA LYS A 2 -20.77 -8.19 -21.28
C LYS A 2 -21.79 -7.96 -20.15
N GLN A 3 -23.03 -8.46 -20.26
CA GLN A 3 -24.10 -8.22 -19.28
C GLN A 3 -24.31 -9.34 -18.25
N TYR A 4 -23.72 -10.53 -18.44
CA TYR A 4 -23.76 -11.62 -17.45
C TYR A 4 -22.66 -11.54 -16.38
N PHE A 5 -21.75 -10.56 -16.50
CA PHE A 5 -20.57 -10.42 -15.63
C PHE A 5 -20.82 -9.58 -14.37
N LEU A 6 -21.79 -8.65 -14.40
CA LEU A 6 -22.15 -7.88 -13.21
C LEU A 6 -23.10 -8.65 -12.28
N SER A 7 -23.99 -9.47 -12.84
CA SER A 7 -25.04 -10.15 -12.07
C SER A 7 -24.51 -11.25 -11.15
N ALA A 8 -23.46 -12.00 -11.53
CA ALA A 8 -22.84 -13.02 -10.67
C ALA A 8 -22.03 -12.42 -9.50
N LEU A 9 -21.40 -11.26 -9.73
CA LEU A 9 -20.60 -10.53 -8.74
C LEU A 9 -21.51 -9.83 -7.72
N LEU A 10 -22.62 -9.25 -8.18
CA LEU A 10 -23.72 -8.77 -7.34
C LEU A 10 -24.42 -9.92 -6.61
N LEU A 11 -24.54 -11.13 -7.20
CA LEU A 11 -25.13 -12.29 -6.52
C LEU A 11 -24.28 -12.79 -5.35
N ALA A 12 -22.95 -12.78 -5.50
CA ALA A 12 -22.01 -13.14 -4.43
C ALA A 12 -22.00 -12.09 -3.31
N ALA A 13 -21.99 -10.80 -3.67
CA ALA A 13 -22.05 -9.71 -2.69
C ALA A 13 -23.43 -9.62 -1.98
N ALA A 14 -24.54 -9.81 -2.70
CA ALA A 14 -25.89 -9.70 -2.14
C ALA A 14 -26.30 -10.93 -1.30
N ASN A 15 -25.94 -12.16 -1.71
CA ASN A 15 -26.23 -13.35 -0.92
C ASN A 15 -25.30 -13.50 0.30
N MET A 16 -24.11 -12.89 0.29
CA MET A 16 -23.24 -12.83 1.47
C MET A 16 -23.54 -11.65 2.40
N GLY A 17 -24.20 -10.59 1.91
CA GLY A 17 -24.70 -9.48 2.72
C GLY A 17 -25.90 -9.85 3.61
N ALA A 18 -26.70 -10.83 3.20
CA ALA A 18 -27.91 -11.24 3.93
C ALA A 18 -27.64 -12.04 5.23
N VAL A 19 -26.40 -12.52 5.44
CA VAL A 19 -26.00 -13.21 6.69
C VAL A 19 -25.49 -12.21 7.75
N ALA A 20 -25.22 -10.95 7.38
CA ALA A 20 -24.58 -9.95 8.24
C ALA A 20 -25.52 -8.83 8.72
N GLN A 21 -26.84 -8.95 8.53
CA GLN A 21 -27.79 -7.92 8.94
C GLN A 21 -28.40 -8.22 10.31
N ASN A 22 -27.73 -7.72 11.35
CA ASN A 22 -28.36 -7.11 12.52
C ASN A 22 -27.27 -6.30 13.21
N PHE A 23 -27.34 -4.98 13.07
CA PHE A 23 -26.96 -3.93 14.04
C PHE A 23 -26.85 -2.62 13.24
N LYS A 24 -27.82 -1.74 13.49
CA LYS A 24 -27.90 -0.39 12.93
C LYS A 24 -27.40 0.60 13.97
N ASP A 25 -26.90 1.70 13.43
CA ASP A 25 -26.76 3.03 14.03
C ASP A 25 -25.69 3.21 15.12
N GLU A 26 -24.63 3.95 14.80
CA GLU A 26 -24.50 5.37 15.15
C GLU A 26 -23.16 5.92 14.65
N GLY A 27 -23.20 7.02 13.90
CA GLY A 27 -21.98 7.74 13.56
C GLY A 27 -21.33 8.32 14.82
N ARG A 28 -20.03 8.09 15.04
CA ARG A 28 -19.24 8.85 16.02
C ARG A 28 -17.74 8.76 15.73
N ILE A 29 -17.22 9.93 15.34
CA ILE A 29 -16.05 10.62 15.92
C ILE A 29 -14.85 9.73 16.26
N ILE A 30 -13.81 9.85 15.42
CA ILE A 30 -12.41 9.51 15.78
C ILE A 30 -12.15 10.10 17.17
N PRO A 31 -11.92 9.28 18.22
CA PRO A 31 -11.71 9.83 19.54
C PRO A 31 -10.46 10.71 19.51
N LEU A 32 -10.61 11.95 20.01
CA LEU A 32 -9.47 12.73 20.50
C LEU A 32 -8.87 11.92 21.66
N ILE A 33 -7.86 11.10 21.36
CA ILE A 33 -7.16 10.25 22.32
C ILE A 33 -6.20 11.13 23.13
N LYS A 34 -6.20 10.97 24.45
CA LYS A 34 -5.39 11.74 25.40
C LYS A 34 -3.89 11.55 25.12
N SER A 35 -3.14 12.64 25.20
CA SER A 35 -1.72 12.81 24.85
C SER A 35 -0.68 11.96 25.63
N GLY A 36 -1.11 10.95 26.41
CA GLY A 36 -0.25 10.15 27.28
C GLY A 36 0.03 8.71 26.84
N GLU A 37 -0.77 8.12 25.94
CA GLU A 37 -0.72 6.65 25.69
C GLU A 37 0.19 6.21 24.53
N TYR A 38 0.71 7.13 23.71
CA TYR A 38 1.55 6.79 22.56
C TYR A 38 2.87 7.54 22.61
N SER A 39 3.88 6.93 23.23
CA SER A 39 5.24 7.18 22.79
C SER A 39 5.49 6.35 21.53
N PRO A 40 6.28 6.84 20.56
CA PRO A 40 6.72 6.02 19.42
C PRO A 40 7.38 4.69 19.83
N GLN A 41 7.92 4.65 21.06
CA GLN A 41 8.54 3.47 21.66
C GLN A 41 7.50 2.41 22.06
N THR A 42 6.34 2.80 22.63
CA THR A 42 5.24 1.85 22.92
C THR A 42 4.50 1.43 21.65
N PHE A 43 4.40 2.29 20.63
CA PHE A 43 3.83 1.91 19.34
C PHE A 43 4.72 0.88 18.62
N GLY A 44 6.04 1.10 18.60
CA GLY A 44 7.00 0.23 17.94
C GLY A 44 7.22 -1.13 18.61
N ALA A 45 6.78 -1.33 19.84
CA ALA A 45 6.98 -2.59 20.58
C ALA A 45 5.92 -3.67 20.27
N SER A 46 4.71 -3.26 19.92
CA SER A 46 3.53 -4.14 19.75
C SER A 46 3.37 -4.57 18.29
N GLN A 47 3.20 -5.87 18.02
CA GLN A 47 3.02 -6.42 16.68
C GLN A 47 1.56 -6.84 16.46
N MET A 48 1.03 -6.51 15.29
CA MET A 48 -0.27 -7.04 14.85
C MET A 48 -0.16 -8.54 14.64
N ARG A 49 -1.20 -9.27 15.06
CA ARG A 49 -1.28 -10.71 14.85
C ARG A 49 -2.66 -11.11 14.38
N TRP A 50 -2.71 -11.69 13.18
CA TRP A 50 -3.90 -12.28 12.60
C TRP A 50 -4.03 -13.75 13.04
N THR A 51 -5.22 -14.12 13.50
CA THR A 51 -5.58 -15.48 13.90
C THR A 51 -6.86 -15.91 13.19
N CYS A 52 -6.98 -17.21 12.94
CA CYS A 52 -8.18 -17.81 12.34
C CYS A 52 -8.18 -19.31 12.65
N PRO A 53 -8.71 -19.73 13.81
CA PRO A 53 -8.69 -21.12 14.27
C PRO A 53 -9.35 -22.11 13.30
N GLU A 54 -10.28 -21.63 12.47
CA GLU A 54 -11.00 -22.43 11.48
C GLU A 54 -10.04 -23.04 10.44
N ILE A 55 -8.95 -22.34 10.11
CA ILE A 55 -7.93 -22.85 9.17
C ILE A 55 -7.29 -24.11 9.73
N GLU A 56 -6.81 -24.07 10.97
CA GLU A 56 -6.21 -25.23 11.63
C GLU A 56 -7.19 -26.39 11.69
N GLN A 57 -8.40 -26.12 12.19
CA GLN A 57 -9.43 -27.14 12.36
C GLN A 57 -9.74 -27.85 11.04
N VAL A 58 -9.94 -27.10 9.96
CA VAL A 58 -10.29 -27.68 8.66
C VAL A 58 -9.11 -28.41 8.03
N LEU A 59 -7.90 -27.87 8.09
CA LEU A 59 -6.72 -28.54 7.54
C LEU A 59 -6.39 -29.83 8.30
N GLU A 60 -6.55 -29.85 9.63
CA GLU A 60 -6.42 -31.06 10.44
C GLU A 60 -7.49 -32.09 10.10
N GLN A 61 -8.75 -31.67 9.95
CA GLN A 61 -9.86 -32.54 9.55
C GLN A 61 -9.65 -33.12 8.15
N LEU A 62 -9.19 -32.31 7.19
CA LEU A 62 -8.81 -32.79 5.86
C LEU A 62 -7.67 -33.81 5.96
N GLY A 63 -6.67 -33.57 6.80
CA GLY A 63 -5.55 -34.47 7.05
C GLY A 63 -5.97 -35.81 7.64
N SER A 64 -6.87 -35.82 8.62
CA SER A 64 -7.35 -37.04 9.29
C SER A 64 -8.18 -37.94 8.36
N MET A 65 -8.83 -37.35 7.35
CA MET A 65 -9.59 -38.08 6.34
C MET A 65 -8.73 -38.69 5.23
N LYS A 66 -7.43 -38.38 5.16
CA LYS A 66 -6.53 -38.79 4.08
C LYS A 66 -6.60 -40.29 3.82
N ASN A 67 -6.64 -40.64 2.54
CA ASN A 67 -6.63 -42.02 2.08
C ASN A 67 -5.97 -42.09 0.70
N ASP A 68 -5.19 -43.15 0.45
CA ASP A 68 -4.51 -43.33 -0.83
C ASP A 68 -5.49 -43.61 -1.98
N ASP A 69 -6.64 -44.24 -1.70
CA ASP A 69 -7.77 -44.25 -2.62
C ASP A 69 -8.52 -42.92 -2.51
N PHE A 70 -8.25 -42.03 -3.46
CA PHE A 70 -8.90 -40.72 -3.55
C PHE A 70 -10.43 -40.79 -3.65
N LYS A 71 -11.04 -41.88 -4.13
CA LYS A 71 -12.50 -42.02 -4.11
C LYS A 71 -13.01 -42.17 -2.67
N VAL A 72 -12.31 -42.95 -1.85
CA VAL A 72 -12.61 -43.09 -0.42
C VAL A 72 -12.38 -41.75 0.27
N TYR A 73 -11.28 -41.07 -0.01
CA TYR A 73 -10.98 -39.76 0.56
C TYR A 73 -12.07 -38.72 0.18
N ALA A 74 -12.41 -38.62 -1.10
CA ALA A 74 -13.44 -37.70 -1.58
C ALA A 74 -14.83 -37.99 -0.98
N ASN A 75 -15.19 -39.25 -0.73
CA ASN A 75 -16.44 -39.58 -0.05
C ASN A 75 -16.42 -39.14 1.42
N LYS A 76 -15.30 -39.31 2.14
CA LYS A 76 -15.17 -38.77 3.51
C LYS A 76 -15.30 -37.24 3.49
N VAL A 77 -14.57 -36.56 2.60
CA VAL A 77 -14.65 -35.09 2.43
C VAL A 77 -16.07 -34.64 2.12
N LYS A 78 -16.79 -35.33 1.24
CA LYS A 78 -18.19 -35.03 0.93
C LYS A 78 -19.13 -35.08 2.14
N ASN A 79 -18.90 -36.04 3.04
CA ASN A 79 -19.76 -36.21 4.21
C ASN A 79 -19.61 -35.05 5.19
N GLU A 80 -18.40 -34.49 5.29
CA GLU A 80 -18.07 -33.35 6.15
C GLU A 80 -18.37 -32.00 5.49
N PHE A 81 -18.01 -31.85 4.21
CA PHE A 81 -18.07 -30.58 3.48
C PHE A 81 -19.09 -30.65 2.34
N LYS A 82 -20.32 -30.22 2.62
CA LYS A 82 -21.42 -30.19 1.65
C LYS A 82 -21.28 -29.03 0.67
N LEU A 83 -21.80 -29.21 -0.54
CA LEU A 83 -21.95 -28.11 -1.49
C LEU A 83 -22.95 -27.07 -0.98
N TYR A 84 -22.62 -25.81 -1.18
CA TYR A 84 -23.55 -24.70 -0.97
C TYR A 84 -24.54 -24.62 -2.13
N GLU A 85 -25.83 -24.52 -1.82
CA GLU A 85 -26.89 -24.35 -2.81
C GLU A 85 -27.39 -22.89 -2.77
N SER A 86 -27.34 -22.21 -3.92
CA SER A 86 -27.82 -20.83 -4.02
C SER A 86 -29.35 -20.79 -4.03
N ASN A 87 -29.93 -20.11 -3.05
CA ASN A 87 -31.38 -19.93 -2.91
C ASN A 87 -32.05 -19.27 -4.14
N GLN A 88 -31.30 -18.53 -4.95
CA GLN A 88 -31.83 -17.79 -6.09
C GLN A 88 -31.78 -18.56 -7.41
N SER A 89 -30.83 -19.49 -7.55
CA SER A 89 -30.56 -20.18 -8.82
C SER A 89 -30.63 -21.70 -8.75
N GLY A 90 -30.73 -22.27 -7.55
CA GLY A 90 -30.61 -23.72 -7.30
C GLY A 90 -29.24 -24.30 -7.65
N SER A 91 -28.28 -23.45 -8.05
CA SER A 91 -26.94 -23.89 -8.44
C SER A 91 -26.12 -24.27 -7.21
N LYS A 92 -25.29 -25.32 -7.35
CA LYS A 92 -24.45 -25.84 -6.26
C LYS A 92 -22.98 -25.53 -6.48
N PHE A 93 -22.31 -25.12 -5.40
CA PHE A 93 -20.94 -24.60 -5.42
C PHE A 93 -20.11 -25.20 -4.30
N VAL A 94 -18.79 -25.27 -4.50
CA VAL A 94 -17.86 -25.38 -3.37
C VAL A 94 -17.64 -23.97 -2.84
N VAL A 95 -17.82 -23.81 -1.52
CA VAL A 95 -17.56 -22.57 -0.79
C VAL A 95 -16.56 -22.87 0.32
N ALA A 96 -15.59 -21.97 0.50
CA ALA A 96 -14.72 -21.96 1.65
C ALA A 96 -14.68 -20.52 2.19
N GLN A 97 -14.94 -20.35 3.47
CA GLN A 97 -15.03 -19.03 4.10
C GLN A 97 -14.33 -19.08 5.46
N ALA A 98 -13.61 -18.01 5.77
CA ALA A 98 -12.91 -17.84 7.03
C ALA A 98 -12.97 -16.38 7.49
N ILE A 99 -12.95 -16.17 8.80
CA ILE A 99 -12.91 -14.84 9.42
C ILE A 99 -11.59 -14.72 10.16
N PHE A 100 -10.73 -13.80 9.73
CA PHE A 100 -9.49 -13.55 10.45
C PHE A 100 -9.75 -12.48 11.50
N GLN A 101 -9.35 -12.78 12.72
CA GLN A 101 -9.34 -11.87 13.85
C GLN A 101 -7.96 -11.24 13.95
N ILE A 102 -7.88 -10.00 14.43
CA ILE A 102 -6.61 -9.30 14.64
C ILE A 102 -6.46 -8.87 16.09
N GLU A 103 -5.32 -9.24 16.67
CA GLU A 103 -4.83 -8.66 17.90
C GLU A 103 -4.14 -7.33 17.62
N GLN A 104 -4.52 -6.29 18.37
CA GLN A 104 -3.92 -4.95 18.30
C GLN A 104 -4.01 -4.30 16.90
N PRO A 105 -5.22 -4.07 16.34
CA PRO A 105 -5.40 -3.52 14.99
C PRO A 105 -4.77 -2.13 14.85
N ARG A 106 -3.57 -2.09 14.30
CA ARG A 106 -2.74 -0.88 14.15
C ARG A 106 -2.33 -0.71 12.69
N PHE A 107 -3.32 -0.49 11.84
CA PHE A 107 -3.13 -0.29 10.41
C PHE A 107 -4.09 0.79 9.87
N LEU A 108 -3.71 1.43 8.77
CA LEU A 108 -4.65 2.17 7.94
C LEU A 108 -5.31 1.19 6.97
N GLU A 109 -6.64 1.21 6.89
CA GLU A 109 -7.42 0.27 6.06
C GLU A 109 -6.91 0.21 4.61
N GLY A 110 -6.65 1.38 4.01
CA GLY A 110 -6.12 1.47 2.65
C GLY A 110 -4.76 0.79 2.47
N ASN A 111 -3.89 0.83 3.48
CA ASN A 111 -2.59 0.16 3.42
C ASN A 111 -2.72 -1.36 3.52
N LEU A 112 -3.63 -1.85 4.37
CA LEU A 112 -3.92 -3.29 4.46
C LEU A 112 -4.44 -3.81 3.12
N ILE A 113 -5.43 -3.13 2.53
CA ILE A 113 -6.01 -3.49 1.24
C ILE A 113 -4.94 -3.47 0.12
N ASP A 114 -4.12 -2.41 0.06
CA ASP A 114 -3.06 -2.30 -0.93
C ASP A 114 -1.99 -3.40 -0.74
N HIS A 115 -1.68 -3.78 0.51
CA HIS A 115 -0.76 -4.86 0.83
C HIS A 115 -1.29 -6.22 0.35
N ILE A 116 -2.54 -6.57 0.70
CA ILE A 116 -3.18 -7.83 0.28
C ILE A 116 -3.27 -7.90 -1.24
N ALA A 117 -3.69 -6.81 -1.91
CA ALA A 117 -3.76 -6.77 -3.36
C ALA A 117 -2.38 -6.98 -4.02
N SER A 118 -1.32 -6.41 -3.44
CA SER A 118 0.05 -6.60 -3.91
C SER A 118 0.56 -8.02 -3.69
N TRP A 119 0.19 -8.66 -2.58
CA TRP A 119 0.46 -10.08 -2.36
C TRP A 119 -0.27 -10.97 -3.37
N LEU A 120 -1.57 -10.73 -3.60
CA LEU A 120 -2.37 -11.47 -4.58
C LEU A 120 -1.79 -11.45 -6.00
N LYS A 121 -1.25 -10.30 -6.43
CA LYS A 121 -0.59 -10.17 -7.74
C LYS A 121 0.65 -11.06 -7.89
N ARG A 122 1.29 -11.44 -6.79
CA ARG A 122 2.44 -12.35 -6.78
C ARG A 122 2.03 -13.83 -6.76
N GLN A 123 0.76 -14.13 -6.48
CA GLN A 123 0.27 -15.50 -6.43
C GLN A 123 0.00 -16.05 -7.83
N ASN A 124 0.49 -17.27 -8.07
CA ASN A 124 0.29 -17.95 -9.34
C ASN A 124 -1.22 -18.16 -9.60
N GLY A 125 -1.66 -17.86 -10.81
CA GLY A 125 -3.06 -18.02 -11.21
C GLY A 125 -3.98 -16.83 -10.87
N TRP A 126 -3.56 -15.82 -10.10
CA TRP A 126 -4.44 -14.73 -9.62
C TRP A 126 -4.18 -13.34 -10.24
N ALA A 127 -3.01 -13.11 -10.84
CA ALA A 127 -2.54 -11.76 -11.21
C ALA A 127 -3.37 -11.03 -12.30
N LYS A 128 -4.23 -11.72 -13.04
CA LYS A 128 -4.88 -11.18 -14.25
C LYS A 128 -6.18 -10.41 -14.01
N LYS A 129 -6.89 -10.67 -12.90
CA LYS A 129 -8.22 -10.10 -12.62
C LYS A 129 -8.38 -9.83 -11.14
N ILE A 130 -7.96 -8.64 -10.70
CA ILE A 130 -8.13 -8.15 -9.33
C ILE A 130 -8.81 -6.79 -9.42
N ASP A 131 -9.93 -6.65 -8.72
CA ASP A 131 -10.70 -5.42 -8.55
C ASP A 131 -10.65 -4.99 -7.08
N ILE A 132 -10.46 -3.69 -6.85
CA ILE A 132 -10.27 -3.12 -5.51
C ILE A 132 -11.33 -2.05 -5.30
N ASP A 133 -12.28 -2.33 -4.43
CA ASP A 133 -13.28 -1.39 -3.98
C ASP A 133 -12.85 -0.80 -2.64
N LYS A 134 -12.25 0.40 -2.69
CA LYS A 134 -11.80 1.11 -1.49
C LYS A 134 -12.96 1.65 -0.65
N VAL A 135 -14.14 1.85 -1.22
CA VAL A 135 -15.32 2.34 -0.49
C VAL A 135 -15.89 1.22 0.38
N ASN A 136 -16.04 0.03 -0.20
CA ASN A 136 -16.55 -1.15 0.51
C ASN A 136 -15.45 -1.97 1.20
N ARG A 137 -14.19 -1.48 1.18
CA ARG A 137 -13.00 -2.11 1.77
C ARG A 137 -12.85 -3.57 1.34
N GLN A 138 -12.99 -3.80 0.04
CA GLN A 138 -13.10 -5.12 -0.55
C GLN A 138 -12.13 -5.31 -1.71
N ILE A 139 -11.60 -6.53 -1.82
CA ILE A 139 -10.85 -7.01 -2.97
C ILE A 139 -11.65 -8.16 -3.58
N SER A 140 -11.92 -8.09 -4.87
CA SER A 140 -12.52 -9.17 -5.64
C SER A 140 -11.50 -9.68 -6.64
N ALA A 141 -11.26 -10.99 -6.68
CA ALA A 141 -10.27 -11.59 -7.58
C ALA A 141 -10.80 -12.86 -8.25
N TYR A 142 -10.30 -13.13 -9.45
CA TYR A 142 -10.62 -14.34 -10.20
C TYR A 142 -9.35 -15.09 -10.57
N GLY A 143 -9.28 -16.34 -10.15
CA GLY A 143 -8.13 -17.21 -10.37
C GLY A 143 -8.35 -18.23 -11.47
N SER A 144 -7.27 -18.79 -12.01
CA SER A 144 -7.26 -20.09 -12.67
C SER A 144 -6.12 -20.92 -12.11
N VAL A 145 -6.46 -21.99 -11.39
CA VAL A 145 -5.53 -22.69 -10.48
C VAL A 145 -5.57 -24.18 -10.75
N ASN A 146 -4.41 -24.80 -10.96
CA ASN A 146 -4.26 -26.25 -10.98
C ASN A 146 -4.30 -26.80 -9.56
N ILE A 147 -5.27 -27.65 -9.26
CA ILE A 147 -5.49 -28.23 -7.92
C ILE A 147 -5.13 -29.71 -7.84
N ALA A 148 -4.99 -30.38 -8.97
CA ALA A 148 -4.67 -31.80 -9.00
C ALA A 148 -4.00 -32.16 -10.32
N THR A 149 -2.94 -32.96 -10.24
CA THR A 149 -2.29 -33.57 -11.40
C THR A 149 -2.19 -35.07 -11.18
N HIS A 150 -2.50 -35.86 -12.20
CA HIS A 150 -2.28 -37.30 -12.14
C HIS A 150 -2.03 -37.91 -13.50
N ALA A 151 -1.22 -38.96 -13.53
CA ALA A 151 -0.92 -39.73 -14.72
C ALA A 151 -1.96 -40.82 -14.97
N ALA A 152 -2.21 -41.13 -16.24
CA ALA A 152 -2.99 -42.25 -16.72
C ALA A 152 -2.35 -42.80 -18.00
N PHE A 153 -1.69 -43.96 -17.93
CA PHE A 153 -0.97 -44.62 -19.04
C PHE A 153 -0.11 -43.66 -19.90
N PHE A 154 -0.66 -43.14 -21.01
CA PHE A 154 0.03 -42.28 -21.99
C PHE A 154 -0.31 -40.78 -21.87
N GLU A 155 -1.19 -40.42 -20.95
CA GLU A 155 -1.63 -39.06 -20.70
C GLU A 155 -1.37 -38.66 -19.25
N TYR A 156 -1.29 -37.37 -18.99
CA TYR A 156 -1.49 -36.83 -17.65
C TYR A 156 -2.60 -35.78 -17.70
N TYR A 157 -3.40 -35.76 -16.63
CA TYR A 157 -4.50 -34.84 -16.46
C TYR A 157 -4.14 -33.78 -15.44
N LYS A 158 -4.39 -32.52 -15.79
CA LYS A 158 -4.40 -31.39 -14.86
C LYS A 158 -5.84 -30.95 -14.66
N VAL A 159 -6.24 -30.81 -13.40
CA VAL A 159 -7.57 -30.31 -13.05
C VAL A 159 -7.43 -28.91 -12.53
N PHE A 160 -8.12 -27.98 -13.17
CA PHE A 160 -8.17 -26.58 -12.80
C PHE A 160 -9.51 -26.23 -12.17
N ILE A 161 -9.46 -25.27 -11.26
CA ILE A 161 -10.62 -24.50 -10.80
C ILE A 161 -10.48 -23.05 -11.25
N GLU A 162 -11.63 -22.39 -11.39
CA GLU A 162 -11.71 -20.94 -11.63
C GLU A 162 -12.39 -20.27 -10.42
N PRO A 163 -11.68 -20.14 -9.29
CA PRO A 163 -12.25 -19.61 -8.06
C PRO A 163 -12.52 -18.11 -8.18
N SER A 164 -13.68 -17.71 -7.65
CA SER A 164 -13.97 -16.32 -7.29
C SER A 164 -13.57 -16.11 -5.85
N LEU A 165 -12.74 -15.11 -5.58
CA LEU A 165 -12.26 -14.72 -4.25
C LEU A 165 -12.80 -13.34 -3.90
N VAL A 166 -13.35 -13.21 -2.70
CA VAL A 166 -13.67 -11.93 -2.07
C VAL A 166 -12.95 -11.85 -0.74
N ILE A 167 -12.20 -10.77 -0.53
CA ILE A 167 -11.59 -10.42 0.75
C ILE A 167 -12.18 -9.09 1.18
N GLN A 168 -12.81 -9.02 2.34
CA GLN A 168 -13.46 -7.81 2.82
C GLN A 168 -13.05 -7.50 4.26
N LEU A 169 -12.63 -6.26 4.51
CA LEU A 169 -12.44 -5.75 5.87
C LEU A 169 -13.79 -5.26 6.42
N LYS A 170 -14.20 -5.84 7.56
CA LYS A 170 -15.40 -5.47 8.31
C LYS A 170 -15.09 -4.38 9.34
N GLU A 171 -16.14 -3.77 9.88
CA GLU A 171 -16.05 -2.61 10.79
C GLU A 171 -15.34 -2.91 12.11
N ASP A 172 -15.36 -4.16 12.55
CA ASP A 172 -14.70 -4.66 13.76
C ASP A 172 -13.25 -5.09 13.53
N ASN A 173 -12.63 -4.66 12.42
CA ASN A 173 -11.30 -5.07 11.96
C ASN A 173 -11.17 -6.55 11.63
N GLN A 174 -12.29 -7.26 11.44
CA GLN A 174 -12.25 -8.64 10.94
C GLN A 174 -12.04 -8.67 9.43
N LEU A 175 -11.24 -9.64 8.98
CA LEU A 175 -11.05 -9.89 7.55
C LEU A 175 -11.86 -11.11 7.14
N LEU A 176 -12.94 -10.89 6.39
CA LEU A 176 -13.73 -11.96 5.80
C LEU A 176 -13.09 -12.40 4.48
N ILE A 177 -12.75 -13.67 4.37
CA ILE A 177 -12.21 -14.26 3.13
C ILE A 177 -13.19 -15.32 2.65
N SER A 178 -13.57 -15.24 1.38
CA SER A 178 -14.60 -16.08 0.79
C SER A 178 -14.20 -16.55 -0.59
N PHE A 179 -14.26 -17.87 -0.80
CA PHE A 179 -14.07 -18.52 -2.08
C PHE A 179 -15.37 -19.13 -2.57
N LEU A 180 -15.58 -19.05 -3.88
CA LEU A 180 -16.64 -19.75 -4.57
C LEU A 180 -16.11 -20.41 -5.83
N VAL A 181 -16.41 -21.69 -6.00
CA VAL A 181 -16.04 -22.49 -7.18
C VAL A 181 -17.27 -23.18 -7.73
N SER A 182 -17.50 -23.03 -9.03
CA SER A 182 -18.65 -23.59 -9.74
C SER A 182 -18.30 -24.75 -10.66
N ASN A 183 -17.11 -24.73 -11.25
CA ASN A 183 -16.72 -25.64 -12.32
C ASN A 183 -15.32 -26.23 -12.09
N TYR A 184 -15.14 -27.45 -12.58
CA TYR A 184 -13.82 -28.03 -12.85
C TYR A 184 -13.52 -27.94 -14.34
N ARG A 185 -12.28 -27.57 -14.68
CA ARG A 185 -11.74 -27.70 -16.04
C ARG A 185 -10.68 -28.80 -16.02
N ASN A 186 -10.98 -29.93 -16.67
CA ASN A 186 -10.06 -31.04 -16.81
C ASN A 186 -9.34 -30.93 -18.16
N GLU A 187 -8.01 -30.91 -18.12
CA GLU A 187 -7.16 -30.81 -19.30
C GLU A 187 -6.27 -32.05 -19.42
N ALA A 188 -6.32 -32.70 -20.58
CA ALA A 188 -5.50 -33.87 -20.90
C ALA A 188 -4.25 -33.46 -21.67
N TYR A 189 -3.11 -34.03 -21.33
CA TYR A 189 -1.81 -33.75 -21.95
C TYR A 189 -1.06 -35.04 -22.24
N THR A 190 -0.20 -35.03 -23.26
CA THR A 190 0.86 -36.04 -23.46
C THR A 190 2.18 -35.53 -22.89
N SER A 191 3.11 -36.46 -22.63
CA SER A 191 4.45 -36.15 -22.09
C SER A 191 5.30 -35.20 -22.92
N SER A 192 4.93 -34.94 -24.19
CA SER A 192 5.69 -34.12 -25.14
C SER A 192 5.08 -32.74 -25.43
N ASN A 193 3.86 -32.44 -24.98
CA ASN A 193 3.10 -31.26 -25.43
C ASN A 193 2.96 -30.20 -24.34
N GLU A 194 3.23 -28.94 -24.71
CA GLU A 194 2.94 -27.78 -23.84
C GLU A 194 1.45 -27.38 -23.84
N SER A 195 0.71 -27.75 -24.89
CA SER A 195 -0.72 -27.47 -25.05
C SER A 195 -1.59 -28.69 -24.75
N PRO A 196 -2.78 -28.52 -24.14
CA PRO A 196 -3.67 -29.63 -23.84
C PRO A 196 -4.25 -30.25 -25.12
N LEU A 197 -4.32 -31.59 -25.15
CA LEU A 197 -4.99 -32.36 -26.20
C LEU A 197 -6.51 -32.16 -26.17
N SER A 198 -7.06 -32.03 -24.97
CA SER A 198 -8.48 -31.75 -24.77
C SER A 198 -8.69 -30.97 -23.48
N SER A 199 -9.77 -30.19 -23.44
CA SER A 199 -10.20 -29.42 -22.27
C SER A 199 -11.70 -29.57 -22.09
N VAL A 200 -12.11 -30.14 -20.96
CA VAL A 200 -13.52 -30.36 -20.61
C VAL A 200 -13.86 -29.56 -19.36
N SER A 201 -14.85 -28.68 -19.46
CA SER A 201 -15.42 -27.98 -18.31
C SER A 201 -16.67 -28.71 -17.84
N SER A 202 -16.75 -29.01 -16.54
CA SER A 202 -17.90 -29.65 -15.91
C SER A 202 -18.34 -28.86 -14.69
N LYS A 203 -19.66 -28.67 -14.51
CA LYS A 203 -20.18 -28.06 -13.29
C LYS A 203 -19.95 -29.01 -12.13
N ILE A 204 -19.54 -28.48 -10.98
CA ILE A 204 -19.28 -29.28 -9.78
C ILE A 204 -20.54 -30.05 -9.37
N ALA A 205 -21.72 -29.43 -9.46
CA ALA A 205 -23.01 -30.06 -9.14
C ALA A 205 -23.23 -31.39 -9.88
N ASP A 206 -22.78 -31.50 -11.13
CA ASP A 206 -23.01 -32.65 -12.00
C ASP A 206 -22.02 -33.80 -11.74
N VAL A 207 -20.89 -33.48 -11.12
CA VAL A 207 -19.77 -34.42 -10.92
C VAL A 207 -19.43 -34.61 -9.44
N TYR A 208 -20.27 -34.17 -8.50
CA TYR A 208 -19.95 -34.23 -7.07
C TYR A 208 -20.42 -35.54 -6.40
N PRO A 209 -19.58 -36.24 -5.62
CA PRO A 209 -18.14 -36.01 -5.46
C PRO A 209 -17.34 -36.53 -6.66
N TYR A 210 -17.95 -37.44 -7.43
CA TYR A 210 -17.55 -37.96 -8.74
C TYR A 210 -18.71 -38.80 -9.31
N VAL A 211 -18.77 -38.99 -10.62
CA VAL A 211 -19.76 -39.87 -11.27
C VAL A 211 -19.25 -41.32 -11.29
N GLN A 212 -19.94 -42.26 -10.65
CA GLN A 212 -19.46 -43.64 -10.45
C GLN A 212 -19.10 -44.40 -11.74
N LYS A 213 -19.88 -44.20 -12.81
CA LYS A 213 -19.69 -44.85 -14.12
C LYS A 213 -18.81 -44.04 -15.09
N SER A 214 -18.24 -42.91 -14.65
CA SER A 214 -17.37 -42.08 -15.50
C SER A 214 -15.93 -42.59 -15.49
N SER A 215 -15.27 -42.49 -16.64
CA SER A 215 -13.82 -42.65 -16.77
C SER A 215 -13.03 -41.63 -15.94
N TYR A 216 -13.63 -40.46 -15.65
CA TYR A 216 -13.03 -39.37 -14.89
C TYR A 216 -13.31 -39.44 -13.37
N LYS A 217 -13.83 -40.56 -12.85
CA LYS A 217 -14.21 -40.65 -11.43
C LYS A 217 -13.06 -40.37 -10.47
N THR A 218 -11.87 -40.89 -10.75
CA THR A 218 -10.67 -40.65 -9.94
C THR A 218 -10.20 -39.20 -10.08
N THR A 219 -10.31 -38.62 -11.27
CA THR A 219 -10.00 -37.22 -11.56
C THR A 219 -10.86 -36.28 -10.71
N TYR A 220 -12.18 -36.48 -10.70
CA TYR A 220 -13.10 -35.65 -9.92
C TYR A 220 -12.98 -35.88 -8.41
N ALA A 221 -12.68 -37.11 -7.98
CA ALA A 221 -12.36 -37.39 -6.59
C ALA A 221 -11.12 -36.60 -6.10
N LYS A 222 -10.05 -36.60 -6.92
CA LYS A 222 -8.86 -35.77 -6.68
C LYS A 222 -9.17 -34.28 -6.73
N ALA A 223 -10.04 -33.85 -7.65
CA ALA A 223 -10.44 -32.47 -7.78
C ALA A 223 -11.15 -31.95 -6.52
N LEU A 224 -12.09 -32.72 -5.96
CA LEU A 224 -12.80 -32.31 -4.75
C LEU A 224 -11.84 -32.09 -3.57
N VAL A 225 -10.98 -33.08 -3.31
CA VAL A 225 -9.98 -33.03 -2.24
C VAL A 225 -9.01 -31.87 -2.47
N GLY A 226 -8.45 -31.78 -3.68
CA GLY A 226 -7.50 -30.74 -4.06
C GLY A 226 -8.08 -29.32 -4.00
N THR A 227 -9.38 -29.16 -4.26
CA THR A 227 -10.06 -27.87 -4.11
C THR A 227 -10.02 -27.41 -2.66
N TYR A 228 -10.50 -28.22 -1.70
CA TYR A 228 -10.49 -27.82 -0.30
C TYR A 228 -9.07 -27.61 0.24
N GLN A 229 -8.13 -28.50 -0.10
CA GLN A 229 -6.72 -28.34 0.28
C GLN A 229 -6.13 -27.03 -0.22
N TYR A 230 -6.38 -26.67 -1.48
CA TYR A 230 -5.89 -25.43 -2.06
C TYR A 230 -6.54 -24.19 -1.42
N LEU A 231 -7.86 -24.14 -1.29
CA LEU A 231 -8.56 -22.95 -0.77
C LEU A 231 -8.17 -22.65 0.69
N TRP A 232 -8.11 -23.68 1.54
CA TRP A 232 -7.71 -23.51 2.94
C TRP A 232 -6.21 -23.27 3.09
N GLY A 233 -5.37 -23.92 2.27
CA GLY A 233 -3.94 -23.62 2.20
C GLY A 233 -3.66 -22.17 1.78
N PHE A 234 -4.43 -21.64 0.84
CA PHE A 234 -4.31 -20.25 0.43
C PHE A 234 -4.65 -19.27 1.56
N MET A 235 -5.69 -19.55 2.35
CA MET A 235 -6.03 -18.73 3.53
C MET A 235 -4.91 -18.79 4.58
N LEU A 236 -4.33 -19.97 4.80
CA LEU A 236 -3.16 -20.11 5.67
C LEU A 236 -1.98 -19.24 5.18
N ASP A 237 -1.68 -19.28 3.88
CA ASP A 237 -0.60 -18.49 3.28
C ASP A 237 -0.85 -16.98 3.39
N LEU A 238 -2.09 -16.53 3.19
CA LEU A 238 -2.46 -15.13 3.40
C LEU A 238 -2.25 -14.70 4.86
N ARG A 239 -2.67 -15.52 5.83
CA ARG A 239 -2.46 -15.21 7.26
C ARG A 239 -0.98 -15.11 7.59
N ASN A 240 -0.18 -16.04 7.06
CA ASN A 240 1.26 -16.05 7.25
C ASN A 240 1.93 -14.84 6.58
N GLU A 241 1.49 -14.42 5.40
CA GLU A 241 1.94 -13.17 4.77
C GLU A 241 1.63 -11.98 5.67
N LEU A 242 0.41 -11.86 6.18
CA LEU A 242 0.03 -10.73 7.02
C LEU A 242 0.85 -10.69 8.32
N ASN A 243 1.08 -11.84 8.94
CA ASN A 243 1.88 -11.93 10.18
C ASN A 243 3.39 -11.77 9.95
N GLY A 244 3.90 -12.15 8.78
CA GLY A 244 5.32 -12.02 8.45
C GLY A 244 5.68 -10.63 7.88
N ASN A 245 4.84 -10.09 7.02
CA ASN A 245 5.13 -8.96 6.15
C ASN A 245 4.22 -7.74 6.36
N PHE A 246 3.17 -7.86 7.19
CA PHE A 246 2.28 -6.76 7.59
C PHE A 246 2.06 -6.71 9.12
N SER A 247 3.04 -7.15 9.91
CA SER A 247 2.95 -7.10 11.38
C SER A 247 3.03 -5.68 11.96
N ARG A 248 3.43 -4.69 11.15
CA ARG A 248 3.45 -3.25 11.50
C ARG A 248 3.13 -2.42 10.26
N ASP A 249 2.17 -1.51 10.37
CA ASP A 249 1.92 -0.51 9.33
C ASP A 249 2.92 0.64 9.48
N LYS A 250 3.96 0.62 8.63
CA LYS A 250 5.03 1.64 8.63
C LYS A 250 4.50 3.05 8.38
N ARG A 251 3.53 3.20 7.49
CA ARG A 251 2.96 4.52 7.16
C ARG A 251 2.14 5.07 8.32
N LEU A 252 1.42 4.19 9.03
CA LEU A 252 0.72 4.59 10.25
C LEU A 252 1.70 5.01 11.35
N LEU A 253 2.80 4.26 11.53
CA LEU A 253 3.85 4.62 12.48
C LEU A 253 4.49 5.97 12.14
N GLU A 254 4.83 6.20 10.87
CA GLU A 254 5.38 7.49 10.39
C GLU A 254 4.41 8.64 10.69
N ARG A 255 3.11 8.44 10.45
CA ARG A 255 2.07 9.43 10.78
C ARG A 255 2.01 9.74 12.28
N PHE A 256 2.05 8.72 13.14
CA PHE A 256 2.05 8.94 14.59
C PHE A 256 3.32 9.65 15.08
N GLN A 257 4.48 9.31 14.52
CA GLN A 257 5.74 9.99 14.83
C GLN A 257 5.69 11.48 14.43
N TYR A 258 5.11 11.77 13.27
CA TYR A 258 4.88 13.13 12.81
C TYR A 258 3.98 13.91 13.77
N GLU A 259 2.79 13.39 14.10
CA GLU A 259 1.85 14.06 15.00
C GLU A 259 2.44 14.28 16.40
N TYR A 260 3.09 13.26 16.98
CA TYR A 260 3.76 13.39 18.27
C TYR A 260 4.82 14.50 18.27
N SER A 261 5.64 14.57 17.22
CA SER A 261 6.67 15.59 17.08
C SER A 261 6.05 16.99 16.91
N LYS A 262 4.95 17.09 16.15
CA LYS A 262 4.19 18.31 15.96
C LYS A 262 3.62 18.82 17.29
N ASP A 263 2.98 17.96 18.05
CA ASP A 263 2.37 18.31 19.34
C ASP A 263 3.41 18.69 20.39
N SER A 264 4.58 18.02 20.37
CA SER A 264 5.72 18.38 21.22
C SER A 264 6.22 19.80 20.93
N LEU A 265 6.37 20.15 19.65
CA LEU A 265 6.77 21.51 19.25
C LEU A 265 5.69 22.55 19.58
N LEU A 266 4.42 22.22 19.36
CA LEU A 266 3.28 23.07 19.73
C LEU A 266 3.28 23.38 21.23
N THR A 267 3.47 22.35 22.05
CA THR A 267 3.55 22.51 23.51
C THR A 267 4.74 23.38 23.94
N LYS A 268 5.87 23.27 23.25
CA LYS A 268 7.12 23.94 23.62
C LYS A 268 7.21 25.39 23.14
N TYR A 269 6.67 25.69 21.96
CA TYR A 269 6.87 26.97 21.28
C TYR A 269 5.58 27.68 20.86
N GLY A 270 4.41 27.05 21.04
CA GLY A 270 3.13 27.54 20.54
C GLY A 270 2.92 27.24 19.05
N GLU A 271 1.91 27.87 18.45
CA GLU A 271 1.64 27.76 17.01
C GLU A 271 2.79 28.40 16.20
N PRO A 272 3.27 27.75 15.12
CA PRO A 272 4.27 28.35 14.25
C PRO A 272 3.67 29.51 13.44
N THR A 273 4.44 30.59 13.32
CA THR A 273 4.09 31.76 12.49
C THR A 273 4.14 31.42 11.01
N ASN A 274 5.08 30.57 10.59
CA ASN A 274 5.19 30.10 9.22
C ASN A 274 5.74 28.67 9.17
N ILE A 275 5.28 27.89 8.19
CA ILE A 275 5.75 26.52 7.89
C ILE A 275 6.06 26.45 6.40
N ILE A 276 7.33 26.25 6.06
CA ILE A 276 7.74 25.97 4.68
C ILE A 276 8.01 24.47 4.56
N CYS A 277 7.29 23.79 3.67
CA CYS A 277 7.43 22.36 3.45
C CYS A 277 7.38 22.03 1.96
N ASP A 278 7.94 20.87 1.57
CA ASP A 278 7.62 20.31 0.25
C ASP A 278 6.17 19.82 0.26
N LYS A 279 5.48 20.00 -0.88
CA LYS A 279 4.18 19.36 -1.16
C LYS A 279 4.34 17.85 -1.39
N SER A 280 5.08 17.19 -0.50
CA SER A 280 5.29 15.76 -0.43
C SER A 280 4.00 15.07 0.06
N VAL A 281 3.72 13.89 -0.48
CA VAL A 281 2.60 13.04 -0.04
C VAL A 281 2.83 12.49 1.38
N VAL A 282 4.09 12.44 1.84
CA VAL A 282 4.47 11.97 3.17
C VAL A 282 4.80 13.18 4.04
N GLN A 283 4.07 13.33 5.15
CA GLN A 283 4.33 14.35 6.17
C GLN A 283 5.54 13.93 7.02
N ASP A 284 6.54 14.79 7.09
CA ASP A 284 7.78 14.53 7.82
C ASP A 284 8.25 15.83 8.46
N ILE A 285 8.21 15.88 9.81
CA ILE A 285 8.54 17.06 10.60
C ILE A 285 9.99 17.52 10.35
N HIS A 286 10.88 16.62 9.93
CA HIS A 286 12.28 16.93 9.66
C HIS A 286 12.48 17.60 8.30
N ARG A 287 11.51 17.49 7.39
CA ARG A 287 11.50 18.18 6.08
C ARG A 287 10.78 19.52 6.11
N GLU A 288 10.21 19.88 7.25
CA GLU A 288 9.51 21.13 7.45
C GLU A 288 10.43 22.15 8.11
N LEU A 289 10.41 23.38 7.58
CA LEU A 289 11.08 24.52 8.16
C LEU A 289 10.03 25.35 8.90
N ARG A 290 10.04 25.28 10.22
CA ARG A 290 9.03 25.91 11.10
C ARG A 290 9.61 27.13 11.80
N PHE A 291 8.91 28.25 11.68
CA PHE A 291 9.27 29.53 12.29
C PHE A 291 8.35 29.84 13.46
N TYR A 292 8.94 30.05 14.65
CA TYR A 292 8.23 30.42 15.86
C TYR A 292 8.69 31.82 16.28
N GLU A 293 8.02 32.85 15.77
CA GLU A 293 8.41 34.24 16.03
C GLU A 293 8.31 34.60 17.51
N ASN A 294 7.22 34.20 18.18
CA ASN A 294 7.00 34.45 19.60
C ASN A 294 8.10 33.81 20.48
N ALA A 295 8.57 32.62 20.10
CA ALA A 295 9.65 31.93 20.81
C ALA A 295 11.05 32.33 20.32
N GLN A 296 11.15 33.12 19.24
CA GLN A 296 12.39 33.47 18.54
C GLN A 296 13.22 32.24 18.15
N LYS A 297 12.55 31.20 17.63
CA LYS A 297 13.15 29.91 17.23
C LYS A 297 12.81 29.53 15.79
N VAL A 298 13.77 28.91 15.11
CA VAL A 298 13.55 28.13 13.88
C VAL A 298 13.78 26.66 14.19
N VAL A 299 12.91 25.78 13.72
CA VAL A 299 13.09 24.32 13.82
C VAL A 299 13.18 23.73 12.42
N PHE A 300 14.24 22.95 12.17
CA PHE A 300 14.50 22.29 10.89
C PHE A 300 15.35 21.04 11.09
N MET A 301 15.02 19.93 10.41
CA MET A 301 15.76 18.66 10.49
C MET A 301 16.07 18.21 11.94
N GLY A 302 15.13 18.41 12.87
CA GLY A 302 15.31 18.07 14.28
C GLY A 302 16.24 19.00 15.07
N LYS A 303 16.77 20.05 14.44
CA LYS A 303 17.58 21.08 15.10
C LYS A 303 16.72 22.29 15.44
N THR A 304 16.95 22.87 16.61
CA THR A 304 16.39 24.16 17.00
C THR A 304 17.48 25.22 16.94
N ILE A 305 17.23 26.30 16.20
CA ILE A 305 18.14 27.45 16.05
C ILE A 305 17.46 28.67 16.67
N GLY A 306 18.17 29.41 17.51
CA GLY A 306 17.69 30.71 17.97
C GLY A 306 17.82 31.75 16.88
N PHE A 307 16.88 32.71 16.81
CA PHE A 307 16.98 33.79 15.83
C PHE A 307 18.34 34.48 15.92
N LYS A 308 18.75 34.88 17.14
CA LYS A 308 20.06 35.50 17.43
C LYS A 308 21.30 34.76 16.90
N ASP A 309 21.17 33.45 16.66
CA ASP A 309 22.28 32.61 16.22
C ASP A 309 22.38 32.60 14.67
N ILE A 310 21.43 33.22 13.96
CA ILE A 310 21.42 33.29 12.49
C ILE A 310 22.27 34.49 12.06
N VAL A 311 23.35 34.23 11.33
CA VAL A 311 24.34 35.25 10.93
C VAL A 311 24.08 35.78 9.52
N SER A 312 23.74 34.90 8.59
CA SER A 312 23.47 35.28 7.20
C SER A 312 22.67 34.20 6.46
N CYS A 313 21.96 34.59 5.42
CA CYS A 313 21.29 33.69 4.48
C CYS A 313 21.67 34.07 3.04
N LYS A 314 21.98 33.09 2.19
CA LYS A 314 22.28 33.28 0.77
C LYS A 314 21.62 32.18 -0.07
N ILE A 315 21.20 32.51 -1.27
CA ILE A 315 20.78 31.54 -2.28
C ILE A 315 21.95 31.40 -3.26
N ASP A 316 22.39 30.17 -3.47
CA ASP A 316 23.34 29.81 -4.51
C ASP A 316 22.60 29.02 -5.60
N ASP A 317 22.95 29.24 -6.86
CA ASP A 317 22.46 28.47 -8.01
C ASP A 317 23.65 27.68 -8.59
N ASP A 318 23.52 26.36 -8.66
CA ASP A 318 24.53 25.44 -9.21
C ASP A 318 23.99 24.82 -10.51
N PRO A 319 24.01 25.56 -11.64
CA PRO A 319 23.35 25.12 -12.86
C PRO A 319 24.10 23.96 -13.52
N SER A 320 23.34 22.96 -13.98
CA SER A 320 23.84 21.87 -14.81
C SER A 320 23.43 22.07 -16.27
N PHE A 321 24.39 21.95 -17.20
CA PHE A 321 24.16 22.12 -18.63
C PHE A 321 23.99 20.78 -19.32
N ILE A 322 22.85 20.59 -20.01
CA ILE A 322 22.64 19.44 -20.88
C ILE A 322 22.80 19.90 -22.33
N PRO A 323 23.91 19.53 -23.01
CA PRO A 323 24.10 19.88 -24.41
C PRO A 323 23.02 19.21 -25.28
N GLY A 324 22.43 20.00 -26.17
CA GLY A 324 21.50 19.50 -27.18
C GLY A 324 22.20 18.51 -28.12
N ARG A 325 21.46 17.50 -28.59
CA ARG A 325 21.97 16.57 -29.60
C ARG A 325 21.28 16.85 -30.93
N THR A 326 22.08 16.94 -31.98
CA THR A 326 21.61 16.95 -33.35
C THR A 326 21.77 15.55 -33.91
N THR A 327 20.65 14.88 -34.18
CA THR A 327 20.66 13.58 -34.86
C THR A 327 20.18 13.77 -36.29
N THR A 328 21.05 13.47 -37.24
CA THR A 328 20.71 13.44 -38.67
C THR A 328 20.47 11.99 -39.07
N TYR A 329 19.22 11.63 -39.37
CA TYR A 329 18.90 10.32 -39.94
C TYR A 329 19.14 10.36 -41.45
N GLY A 330 20.12 9.58 -41.91
CA GLY A 330 20.38 9.37 -43.33
C GLY A 330 19.98 7.96 -43.75
N THR A 331 18.80 7.80 -44.33
CA THR A 331 18.42 6.58 -45.07
C THR A 331 18.41 6.91 -46.56
N GLY A 332 19.54 6.67 -47.22
CA GLY A 332 19.60 6.64 -48.67
C GLY A 332 19.06 5.31 -49.17
N ILE A 333 17.87 5.32 -49.78
CA ILE A 333 17.45 4.26 -50.70
C ILE A 333 16.96 4.97 -51.97
N SER A 334 17.62 4.68 -53.08
CA SER A 334 17.29 5.16 -54.43
C SER A 334 16.34 4.17 -55.10
N PHE A 335 15.15 4.62 -55.51
CA PHE A 335 14.36 3.95 -56.54
C PHE A 335 13.60 5.00 -57.37
N PHE A 336 13.81 4.94 -58.70
CA PHE A 336 13.11 5.65 -59.76
C PHE A 336 13.18 7.20 -59.78
N GLY A 337 14.36 7.74 -60.13
CA GLY A 337 14.47 8.92 -61.00
C GLY A 337 13.95 10.29 -60.51
N PHE A 338 13.39 10.40 -59.30
CA PHE A 338 13.03 11.67 -58.67
C PHE A 338 13.74 11.82 -57.32
N GLY A 339 14.70 12.74 -57.25
CA GLY A 339 15.37 13.11 -56.01
C GLY A 339 14.61 14.21 -55.28
N PHE A 340 13.66 13.86 -54.42
CA PHE A 340 13.19 14.75 -53.36
C PHE A 340 13.67 14.18 -52.01
N GLY A 341 14.77 14.72 -51.50
CA GLY A 341 15.34 14.33 -50.21
C GLY A 341 15.52 15.56 -49.33
N ALA A 342 14.47 15.97 -48.62
CA ALA A 342 14.63 16.90 -47.51
C ALA A 342 15.30 16.14 -46.35
N LYS A 343 16.46 16.61 -45.89
CA LYS A 343 17.07 16.14 -44.64
C LYS A 343 16.24 16.70 -43.49
N GLU A 344 15.51 15.84 -42.78
CA GLU A 344 14.93 16.25 -41.51
C GLU A 344 16.02 16.23 -40.43
N THR A 345 16.37 17.44 -39.98
CA THR A 345 17.28 17.65 -38.85
C THR A 345 16.42 17.86 -37.61
N SER A 346 16.36 16.87 -36.71
CA SER A 346 15.77 17.10 -35.40
C SER A 346 16.85 17.62 -34.46
N SER A 347 16.72 18.86 -33.99
CA SER A 347 17.53 19.39 -32.90
C SER A 347 16.74 19.28 -31.59
N THR A 348 17.36 18.68 -30.57
CA THR A 348 16.92 18.92 -29.19
C THR A 348 17.64 20.17 -28.70
N ALA A 349 16.89 21.18 -28.26
CA ALA A 349 17.47 22.41 -27.73
C ALA A 349 18.31 22.10 -26.48
N SER A 350 19.47 22.76 -26.35
CA SER A 350 20.22 22.75 -25.11
C SER A 350 19.35 23.32 -23.98
N ARG A 351 19.38 22.68 -22.81
CA ARG A 351 18.67 23.18 -21.63
C ARG A 351 19.63 23.30 -20.46
N THR A 352 19.54 24.41 -19.76
CA THR A 352 20.19 24.63 -18.46
C THR A 352 19.20 24.24 -17.38
N ILE A 353 19.63 23.38 -16.47
CA ILE A 353 18.84 22.98 -15.30
C ILE A 353 19.43 23.72 -14.10
N HIS A 354 18.67 24.65 -13.53
CA HIS A 354 19.04 25.40 -12.33
C HIS A 354 18.88 24.52 -11.08
N ASN A 355 19.77 24.68 -10.10
CA ASN A 355 19.69 23.94 -8.85
C ASN A 355 19.95 24.89 -7.70
N TYR A 356 18.86 25.41 -7.13
CA TYR A 356 18.89 26.38 -6.06
C TYR A 356 19.18 25.72 -4.72
N VAL A 357 20.09 26.33 -3.97
CA VAL A 357 20.51 25.92 -2.63
C VAL A 357 20.49 27.13 -1.72
N VAL A 358 19.77 27.04 -0.60
CA VAL A 358 19.78 28.08 0.43
C VAL A 358 20.80 27.73 1.51
N ASN A 359 21.81 28.58 1.68
CA ASN A 359 22.87 28.46 2.66
C ASN A 359 22.67 29.46 3.79
N ILE A 360 22.41 28.96 4.99
CA ILE A 360 22.21 29.76 6.21
C ILE A 360 23.42 29.54 7.12
N LYS A 361 24.11 30.62 7.47
CA LYS A 361 25.21 30.61 8.43
C LYS A 361 24.64 30.77 9.84
N VAL A 362 25.06 29.87 10.74
CA VAL A 362 24.67 29.87 12.16
C VAL A 362 25.90 30.07 13.01
N ASP A 363 25.80 30.89 14.06
CA ASP A 363 26.83 31.13 15.06
C ASP A 363 26.90 29.93 16.03
N ASN A 364 27.31 28.78 15.49
CA ASN A 364 27.49 27.54 16.23
C ASN A 364 28.76 26.83 15.75
N LEU A 365 29.70 26.63 16.67
CA LEU A 365 31.01 26.01 16.41
C LEU A 365 30.91 24.55 15.93
N ALA A 366 29.86 23.81 16.31
CA ALA A 366 29.69 22.40 15.94
C ALA A 366 29.00 22.20 14.58
N ALA A 367 28.19 23.16 14.14
CA ALA A 367 27.48 23.10 12.87
C ALA A 367 27.23 24.53 12.33
N PRO A 368 28.24 25.16 11.70
CA PRO A 368 28.20 26.59 11.37
C PRO A 368 27.34 26.92 10.15
N TYR A 369 26.79 25.93 9.45
CA TYR A 369 25.94 26.13 8.27
C TYR A 369 24.79 25.13 8.21
N ILE A 370 23.65 25.62 7.71
CA ILE A 370 22.50 24.83 7.29
C ILE A 370 22.38 25.00 5.79
N ARG A 371 22.41 23.88 5.07
CA ARG A 371 22.29 23.83 3.61
C ARG A 371 20.94 23.20 3.26
N ILE A 372 20.07 23.95 2.61
CA ILE A 372 18.74 23.49 2.16
C ILE A 372 18.72 23.46 0.64
N VAL A 373 18.67 22.27 0.06
CA VAL A 373 18.60 22.09 -1.40
C VAL A 373 17.14 22.14 -1.83
N THR A 374 16.80 23.05 -2.75
CA THR A 374 15.43 23.21 -3.28
C THR A 374 15.29 22.74 -4.73
N GLY A 375 16.38 22.29 -5.37
CA GLY A 375 16.33 21.83 -6.76
C GLY A 375 16.00 22.98 -7.71
N GLU A 376 15.21 22.68 -8.74
CA GLU A 376 14.73 23.69 -9.72
C GLU A 376 13.68 24.67 -9.14
N ASN A 377 13.25 24.49 -7.88
CA ASN A 377 12.18 25.29 -7.28
C ASN A 377 12.71 26.64 -6.72
N GLU A 378 12.86 27.62 -7.61
CA GLU A 378 13.29 28.97 -7.26
C GLU A 378 12.36 29.66 -6.25
N GLN A 379 11.05 29.50 -6.41
CA GLN A 379 10.06 30.14 -5.55
C GLN A 379 10.24 29.72 -4.09
N LYS A 380 10.47 28.42 -3.85
CA LYS A 380 10.76 27.88 -2.52
C LYS A 380 12.09 28.42 -1.97
N ALA A 381 13.14 28.49 -2.80
CA ALA A 381 14.42 29.08 -2.38
C ALA A 381 14.26 30.54 -1.92
N ARG A 382 13.49 31.33 -2.67
CA ARG A 382 13.16 32.72 -2.35
C ARG A 382 12.31 32.85 -1.08
N GLU A 383 11.33 31.96 -0.88
CA GLU A 383 10.48 31.94 0.32
C GLU A 383 11.27 31.63 1.60
N ILE A 384 12.19 30.67 1.52
CA ILE A 384 13.11 30.35 2.61
C ILE A 384 14.01 31.56 2.90
N ALA A 385 14.65 32.11 1.86
CA ALA A 385 15.57 33.23 2.03
C ALA A 385 14.89 34.49 2.59
N SER A 386 13.68 34.81 2.11
CA SER A 386 12.92 35.97 2.62
C SER A 386 12.56 35.83 4.09
N SER A 387 12.22 34.61 4.54
CA SER A 387 11.93 34.31 5.94
C SER A 387 13.17 34.50 6.84
N PHE A 388 14.35 34.09 6.38
CA PHE A 388 15.61 34.31 7.12
C PHE A 388 16.09 35.77 7.05
N GLU A 389 15.89 36.47 5.93
CA GLU A 389 16.18 37.90 5.82
C GLU A 389 15.31 38.72 6.77
N TYR A 390 14.03 38.38 6.90
CA TYR A 390 13.13 39.00 7.86
C TYR A 390 13.72 38.91 9.28
N ILE A 391 14.17 37.73 9.68
CA ILE A 391 14.79 37.49 10.99
C ILE A 391 16.05 38.33 11.18
N LEU A 392 16.94 38.38 10.18
CA LEU A 392 18.18 39.17 10.24
C LEU A 392 17.92 40.67 10.38
N ARG A 393 16.92 41.21 9.68
CA ARG A 393 16.55 42.63 9.77
C ARG A 393 15.98 42.99 11.15
N HIS A 394 15.15 42.12 11.72
CA HIS A 394 14.50 42.37 13.01
C HIS A 394 15.40 42.12 14.22
N GLN A 395 16.56 41.48 14.04
CA GLN A 395 17.61 41.43 15.08
C GLN A 395 18.40 42.74 15.18
N GLN A 396 18.58 43.46 14.08
CA GLN A 396 19.38 44.68 14.03
C GLN A 396 18.68 45.89 14.67
N THR A 397 17.37 45.81 14.93
CA THR A 397 16.54 46.92 15.43
C THR A 397 16.41 47.00 16.96
N THR A 398 17.16 46.20 17.74
CA THR A 398 17.19 46.40 19.19
C THR A 398 17.97 47.69 19.51
N PRO A 399 17.37 48.72 20.13
CA PRO A 399 17.95 50.06 20.17
C PRO A 399 19.23 50.11 21.02
N LYS A 400 20.30 50.66 20.42
CA LYS A 400 21.51 51.08 21.17
C LYS A 400 21.07 51.99 22.32
N LYS A 401 21.38 51.61 23.56
CA LYS A 401 21.29 52.50 24.73
C LYS A 401 21.97 53.82 24.40
N ILE A 402 21.18 54.88 24.28
CA ILE A 402 21.70 56.25 24.26
C ILE A 402 22.32 56.47 25.64
N VAL A 403 23.65 56.48 25.70
CA VAL A 403 24.38 56.91 26.89
C VAL A 403 24.26 58.42 26.95
N THR A 404 23.26 58.91 27.68
CA THR A 404 23.15 60.34 28.00
C THR A 404 24.31 60.68 28.94
N ARG A 405 25.35 61.32 28.42
CA ARG A 405 26.38 61.97 29.25
C ARG A 405 25.69 63.02 30.12
N LYS A 406 25.57 62.77 31.42
CA LYS A 406 25.20 63.79 32.40
C LYS A 406 26.30 64.86 32.40
N LYS A 407 25.95 66.07 31.95
CA LYS A 407 26.73 67.28 32.24
C LYS A 407 26.67 67.51 33.76
N THR A 408 27.81 67.37 34.42
CA THR A 408 27.99 67.78 35.81
C THR A 408 27.88 69.31 35.88
N VAL A 409 26.78 69.81 36.44
CA VAL A 409 26.65 71.21 36.85
C VAL A 409 27.27 71.32 38.24
N VAL A 410 28.47 71.90 38.31
CA VAL A 410 29.07 72.29 39.59
C VAL A 410 28.34 73.55 40.07
N LYS A 411 27.42 73.40 41.03
CA LYS A 411 26.95 74.50 41.86
C LYS A 411 28.01 74.77 42.93
N LYS A 412 28.66 75.92 42.86
CA LYS A 412 29.49 76.47 43.94
C LYS A 412 28.66 77.55 44.63
N ASN A 413 28.23 77.29 45.86
CA ASN A 413 27.76 78.20 46.92
C ASN A 413 27.85 77.31 48.18
N GLY A 414 28.53 77.60 49.27
CA GLY A 414 29.19 78.79 49.80
C GLY A 414 29.09 78.65 51.33
N ARG A 415 30.23 78.69 52.03
CA ARG A 415 30.38 79.13 53.42
C ARG A 415 31.83 79.48 53.65
#